data_AF-A0A0F9HM65-F1
#
_entry.id   AF-A0A0F9HM65-F1
#
_cell.length_a   1.000
_cell.length_b   1.000
_cell.length_c   1.000
_cell.angle_alpha   90.00
_cell.angle_beta   90.00
_cell.angle_gamma   90.00
#
_symmetry.space_group_name_H-M   'P 1'
#
loop_
_entity.id
_entity.type
_entity.pdbx_description
1 polymer ?
#
loop_
_entity_poly.entity_id
_entity_poly.type
_entity_poly.pdbx_seq_one_letter_code
_entity_poly.pdbx_strand_id
1 'polypeptide(L)' 'MKCLIDGCDGVAKSRGLCPICYGAANASIRIGRTTWKELENMGLSYKPQHKGSGLGAFAKALRKKMNPMTVIKEEYENGE' A
#
# COMPACT_ATOMS: atom_id res chain seq x y z
N MET A 1 -5.51 -15.49 8.57
CA MET A 1 -6.77 -15.37 7.81
C MET A 1 -6.73 -16.36 6.64
N LYS A 2 -7.76 -17.19 6.47
CA LYS A 2 -7.93 -18.03 5.27
C LYS A 2 -8.33 -17.18 4.06
N CYS A 3 -8.08 -17.69 2.86
CA CYS A 3 -8.55 -17.08 1.62
C CYS A 3 -10.07 -16.90 1.66
N LEU A 4 -10.55 -15.81 1.07
CA LEU A 4 -11.97 -15.49 0.97
C LEU A 4 -12.72 -16.40 -0.01
N ILE A 5 -12.01 -17.01 -0.97
CA ILE A 5 -12.62 -17.85 -1.99
C ILE A 5 -13.02 -19.20 -1.37
N ASP A 6 -14.28 -19.57 -1.57
CA ASP A 6 -14.82 -20.86 -1.12
C ASP A 6 -14.01 -22.03 -1.71
N GLY A 7 -13.66 -23.00 -0.88
CA GLY A 7 -12.80 -24.12 -1.25
C GLY A 7 -11.30 -23.79 -1.39
N CYS A 8 -10.84 -22.58 -1.03
CA CYS A 8 -9.42 -22.25 -0.99
C CYS A 8 -8.88 -22.21 0.45
N ASP A 9 -8.04 -23.19 0.80
CA ASP A 9 -7.36 -23.22 2.11
C ASP A 9 -6.07 -22.36 2.16
N GLY A 10 -5.81 -21.58 1.11
CA GLY A 10 -4.64 -20.70 1.05
C GLY A 10 -4.67 -19.61 2.13
N VAL A 11 -3.49 -19.18 2.58
CA VAL A 11 -3.38 -18.07 3.56
C VAL A 11 -3.54 -16.73 2.84
N ALA A 12 -4.53 -15.94 3.27
CA ALA A 12 -4.77 -14.62 2.70
C ALA A 12 -3.62 -13.65 3.03
N LYS A 13 -3.20 -12.87 2.03
CA LYS A 13 -2.13 -11.86 2.15
C LYS A 13 -2.60 -10.46 1.81
N SER A 14 -3.43 -10.31 0.78
CA SER A 14 -3.91 -9.02 0.31
C SER A 14 -5.35 -9.12 -0.16
N ARG A 15 -6.17 -8.12 0.17
CA ARG A 15 -7.60 -8.05 -0.21
C ARG A 15 -8.41 -9.32 0.14
N GLY A 16 -8.05 -10.02 1.22
CA GLY A 16 -8.68 -11.29 1.61
C GLY A 16 -8.29 -12.50 0.76
N LEU A 17 -7.39 -12.35 -0.20
CA LEU A 17 -6.97 -13.39 -1.13
C LEU A 17 -5.57 -13.93 -0.80
N CYS A 18 -5.37 -15.23 -1.01
CA CYS A 18 -4.04 -15.82 -1.03
C CYS A 18 -3.26 -15.37 -2.30
N PRO A 19 -1.93 -15.55 -2.37
CA PRO A 19 -1.15 -15.11 -3.53
C PRO A 19 -1.64 -15.68 -4.87
N ILE A 20 -2.14 -16.92 -4.87
CA ILE A 20 -2.64 -17.60 -6.06
C ILE A 20 -3.96 -16.98 -6.53
N CYS A 21 -4.97 -16.90 -5.66
CA CYS A 21 -6.26 -16.29 -5.99
C CYS A 21 -6.11 -14.80 -6.33
N TYR A 22 -5.20 -14.10 -5.67
CA TYR A 22 -4.86 -12.72 -6.02
C TYR A 22 -4.30 -12.62 -7.43
N GLY A 23 -3.38 -13.53 -7.81
CA GLY A 23 -2.81 -13.60 -9.16
C GLY A 23 -3.89 -13.83 -10.22
N ALA A 24 -4.80 -14.77 -10.00
CA ALA A 24 -5.91 -15.07 -10.91
C ALA A 24 -6.89 -13.89 -11.06
N ALA A 25 -7.25 -13.23 -9.95
CA ALA A 25 -8.05 -12.02 -9.96
C ALA A 25 -7.36 -10.90 -10.74
N ASN A 26 -6.07 -10.67 -10.48
CA ASN A 26 -5.29 -9.65 -11.16
C ASN A 26 -5.13 -9.94 -12.66
N ALA A 27 -4.96 -11.20 -13.05
CA ALA A 27 -4.93 -11.59 -14.46
C ALA A 27 -6.27 -11.26 -15.15
N SER A 28 -7.40 -11.58 -14.49
CA SER A 28 -8.75 -11.27 -15.01
C SER A 28 -9.00 -9.77 -15.17
N ILE A 29 -8.45 -8.96 -14.25
CA ILE A 29 -8.52 -7.49 -14.32
C ILE A 29 -7.64 -6.96 -15.45
N ARG A 30 -6.41 -7.49 -15.61
CA ARG A 30 -5.48 -7.06 -16.66
C ARG A 30 -5.99 -7.33 -18.08
N ILE A 31 -6.79 -8.38 -18.27
CA ILE A 31 -7.45 -8.66 -19.55
C ILE A 31 -8.79 -7.94 -19.71
N GLY A 32 -9.18 -7.10 -18.74
CA GLY A 32 -10.39 -6.28 -18.82
C GLY A 32 -11.71 -7.03 -18.61
N ARG A 33 -11.68 -8.26 -18.07
CA ARG A 33 -12.92 -9.03 -17.80
C ARG A 33 -13.68 -8.56 -16.57
N THR A 34 -12.99 -7.91 -15.64
CA THR A 34 -13.56 -7.44 -14.38
C THR A 34 -12.68 -6.35 -13.79
N THR A 35 -13.12 -5.75 -12.70
CA THR A 35 -12.40 -4.76 -11.91
C THR A 35 -12.35 -5.18 -10.45
N TRP A 36 -11.41 -4.62 -9.69
CA TRP A 36 -11.38 -4.83 -8.23
C TRP A 36 -12.69 -4.43 -7.56
N LYS A 37 -13.35 -3.37 -8.05
CA LYS A 37 -14.63 -2.89 -7.53
C LYS A 37 -15.76 -3.90 -7.75
N GLU A 38 -15.80 -4.54 -8.92
CA GLU A 38 -16.80 -5.59 -9.20
C GLU A 38 -16.56 -6.81 -8.32
N LEU A 39 -15.32 -7.27 -8.17
CA LEU A 39 -14.98 -8.37 -7.27
C LEU A 39 -15.34 -8.06 -5.81
N GLU A 40 -15.12 -6.82 -5.37
CA GLU A 40 -15.52 -6.34 -4.05
C GLU A 40 -17.05 -6.38 -3.87
N ASN A 41 -17.81 -5.90 -4.87
CA ASN A 41 -19.27 -5.95 -4.85
C ASN A 41 -19.83 -7.37 -4.86
N MET A 42 -19.13 -8.31 -5.50
CA MET A 42 -19.49 -9.72 -5.52
C MET A 42 -19.06 -10.46 -4.24
N GLY A 43 -18.39 -9.79 -3.29
CA GLY A 43 -17.86 -10.43 -2.10
C GLY A 43 -16.67 -11.38 -2.36
N LEU A 44 -16.04 -11.29 -3.54
CA LEU A 44 -14.88 -12.09 -3.93
C LEU A 44 -13.55 -11.42 -3.57
N SER A 45 -13.58 -10.18 -3.08
CA SER A 45 -12.39 -9.46 -2.63
C SER A 45 -12.74 -8.44 -1.55
N TYR A 46 -11.80 -8.14 -0.66
CA TYR A 46 -11.94 -7.03 0.28
C TYR A 46 -11.31 -5.74 -0.27
N LYS A 47 -11.88 -4.61 0.16
CA LYS A 47 -11.30 -3.29 -0.08
C LYS A 47 -9.88 -3.23 0.52
N PRO A 48 -8.93 -2.56 -0.15
CA PRO A 48 -7.59 -2.41 0.38
C PRO A 48 -7.65 -1.68 1.73
N GLN A 49 -7.16 -2.32 2.79
CA GLN A 49 -7.24 -1.78 4.14
C GLN A 49 -6.16 -0.73 4.46
N HIS A 50 -5.23 -0.48 3.54
CA HIS A 50 -4.20 0.53 3.72
C HIS A 50 -4.70 1.89 3.22
N LYS A 51 -5.26 2.70 4.15
CA LYS A 51 -5.27 4.16 3.99
C LYS A 51 -3.83 4.60 3.83
N GLY A 52 -3.48 5.24 2.71
CA GLY A 52 -2.10 5.59 2.35
C GLY A 52 -1.33 6.19 3.53
N SER A 53 -0.47 5.39 4.14
CA SER A 53 0.21 5.73 5.39
C SER A 53 1.67 6.02 5.11
N GLY A 54 1.90 7.19 4.51
CA GLY A 54 3.20 7.83 4.45
C GLY A 54 4.25 7.15 3.56
N LEU A 55 5.33 7.91 3.32
CA LEU A 55 6.55 7.37 2.74
C LEU A 55 7.01 6.21 3.64
N GLY A 56 7.13 5.01 3.06
CA GLY A 56 7.62 3.83 3.78
C GLY A 56 8.98 4.10 4.45
N ALA A 57 9.35 3.29 5.44
CA ALA A 57 10.54 3.54 6.29
C ALA A 57 11.80 3.88 5.47
N PHE A 58 12.00 3.19 4.35
CA PHE A 58 13.08 3.48 3.40
C PHE A 58 12.99 4.88 2.78
N ALA A 59 11.82 5.25 2.23
CA ALA A 59 11.61 6.54 1.60
C ALA A 59 11.68 7.70 2.61
N LYS A 60 11.26 7.47 3.86
CA LYS A 60 11.45 8.41 4.97
C LYS A 60 12.93 8.60 5.32
N ALA A 61 13.71 7.52 5.36
CA ALA A 61 15.15 7.57 5.62
C ALA A 61 15.93 8.27 4.49
N LEU A 62 15.58 7.99 3.23
CA LEU A 62 16.15 8.64 2.06
C LEU A 62 15.90 10.16 2.08
N ARG A 63 14.65 10.59 2.31
CA ARG A 63 14.30 12.01 2.43
C ARG A 63 15.08 12.72 3.55
N LYS A 64 15.30 12.05 4.69
CA LYS A 64 16.09 12.59 5.81
C LYS A 64 17.57 12.80 5.43
N LYS A 65 18.14 11.91 4.62
CA LYS A 65 19.52 12.03 4.12
C LYS A 65 19.67 13.08 3.02
N MET A 66 18.63 13.30 2.21
CA MET A 66 18.66 14.23 1.07
C MET A 66 18.28 15.68 1.42
N ASN A 67 17.89 16.00 2.66
CA ASN A 67 17.46 17.35 3.04
C ASN A 67 18.39 17.98 4.12
N PRO A 68 19.61 18.42 3.78
CA PRO A 68 20.58 18.96 4.73
C PRO A 68 20.36 20.44 5.14
N MET A 69 19.22 21.08 4.84
CA MET A 69 19.08 22.54 4.94
C MET A 69 17.95 22.99 5.89
N THR A 70 18.07 22.70 7.19
CA THR A 70 17.24 23.33 8.25
C THR A 70 18.01 23.59 9.54
N VAL A 71 19.25 24.09 9.44
CA VAL A 71 19.93 24.76 10.56
C VAL A 71 20.59 26.04 10.04
N ILE A 72 19.78 27.09 9.87
CA ILE A 72 20.25 28.49 9.94
C ILE A 72 19.10 29.30 10.53
N LYS A 73 19.11 29.43 11.84
CA LYS A 73 18.49 30.54 12.58
C LYS A 73 19.20 30.60 13.93
N GLU A 74 19.39 31.83 14.41
CA GLU A 74 20.22 32.25 15.55
C GLU A 74 21.68 32.47 15.08
N GLU A 75 22.24 33.69 14.99
CA GLU A 75 21.94 34.95 15.67
C GLU A 75 22.28 36.16 14.77
N TYR A 76 21.35 37.10 14.67
CA TYR A 76 21.63 38.53 14.47
C TYR A 76 21.77 39.17 15.87
N GLU A 77 22.52 40.27 15.95
CA GLU A 77 22.76 41.18 17.10
C GLU A 77 23.98 40.91 17.98
N ASN A 78 25.05 41.65 17.66
CA ASN A 78 25.68 42.72 18.46
C ASN A 78 27.04 42.98 17.80
N GLY A 79 27.33 44.12 17.18
CA GLY A 79 27.07 45.45 17.69
C GLY A 79 28.36 45.95 18.34
N GLU A 80 29.00 46.91 17.65
CA GLU A 80 30.12 47.77 18.07
C GLU A 80 31.56 47.28 17.79
#